data_AF-A0A7J6BDH1-F1
#
_entry.id   AF-A0A7J6BDH1-F1
#
_cell.length_a   1.000
_cell.length_b   1.000
_cell.length_c   1.000
_cell.angle_alpha   90.00
_cell.angle_beta   90.00
_cell.angle_gamma   90.00
#
_symmetry.space_group_name_H-M   'P 1'
#
loop_
_entity.id
_entity.type
_entity.pdbx_description
1 polymer ?
#
loop_
_entity_poly.entity_id
_entity_poly.type
_entity_poly.pdbx_seq_one_letter_code
_entity_poly.pdbx_strand_id
1 'polypeptide(L)'
;MPHIIIKIMILVVWLSQAEGQGIHPARIYAVKNRGKLEFTCSTHGMKEILEKNSNLYIYLCKNGTGIDMKSNCQDVTFIIDGITKDDTGDYSCVFSSYKYDPEVVRG
;
A
#
# COMPACT_ATOMS: atom_id res chain seq x y z
N MET A 1 -2.91 -21.68 -51.01
CA MET A 1 -1.93 -21.51 -49.92
C MET A 1 -1.38 -20.09 -50.01
N PRO A 2 -1.14 -19.39 -48.88
CA PRO A 2 -1.94 -19.40 -47.66
C PRO A 2 -3.24 -18.60 -47.97
N HIS A 3 -3.81 -17.66 -47.20
CA HIS A 3 -3.92 -17.52 -45.74
C HIS A 3 -5.37 -17.11 -45.41
N ILE A 4 -5.88 -17.48 -44.23
CA ILE A 4 -7.13 -16.93 -43.70
C ILE A 4 -6.76 -15.75 -42.81
N ILE A 5 -7.23 -14.53 -43.12
CA ILE A 5 -7.11 -13.39 -42.20
C ILE A 5 -8.19 -13.56 -41.14
N ILE A 6 -7.88 -14.35 -40.11
CA ILE A 6 -8.67 -14.36 -38.88
C ILE A 6 -8.49 -12.97 -38.27
N LYS A 7 -9.46 -12.08 -38.52
CA LYS A 7 -9.59 -10.84 -37.76
C LYS A 7 -9.91 -11.21 -36.32
N ILE A 8 -8.85 -11.40 -35.55
CA ILE A 8 -8.88 -11.54 -34.11
C ILE A 8 -9.51 -10.24 -33.58
N MET A 9 -10.83 -10.27 -33.36
CA MET A 9 -11.48 -9.39 -32.41
C MET A 9 -11.00 -9.82 -31.03
N ILE A 10 -9.81 -9.36 -30.65
CA ILE A 10 -9.48 -9.18 -29.25
C ILE A 10 -10.59 -8.29 -28.71
N LEU A 11 -11.50 -8.90 -27.96
CA LEU A 11 -12.22 -8.22 -26.91
C LEU A 11 -11.13 -7.63 -26.02
N VAL A 12 -10.84 -6.34 -26.26
CA VAL A 12 -10.24 -5.47 -25.27
C VAL A 12 -11.22 -5.40 -24.11
N VAL A 13 -11.20 -6.44 -23.28
CA VAL A 13 -11.60 -6.35 -21.89
C VAL A 13 -10.81 -5.16 -21.38
N TRP A 14 -11.51 -4.08 -21.08
CA TRP A 14 -10.88 -2.87 -20.59
C TRP A 14 -10.04 -3.26 -19.38
N LEU A 15 -8.72 -3.15 -19.50
CA LEU A 15 -7.92 -2.92 -18.32
C LEU A 15 -8.44 -1.60 -17.76
N SER A 16 -9.27 -1.71 -16.73
CA SER A 16 -9.52 -0.62 -15.81
C SER A 16 -8.19 -0.31 -15.14
N GLN A 17 -7.37 0.50 -15.83
CA GLN A 17 -6.24 1.18 -15.23
C GLN A 17 -6.83 2.09 -14.16
N ALA A 18 -6.93 1.57 -12.95
CA ALA A 18 -7.27 2.33 -11.75
C ALA A 18 -6.07 3.19 -11.32
N GLU A 19 -5.50 3.93 -12.26
CA GLU A 19 -4.54 5.01 -12.04
C GLU A 19 -5.35 6.21 -11.52
N GLY A 20 -5.78 6.15 -10.26
CA GLY A 20 -6.81 7.06 -9.72
C GLY A 20 -6.63 7.52 -8.27
N GLN A 21 -5.71 6.92 -7.51
CA GLN A 21 -5.23 7.46 -6.24
C GLN A 21 -3.71 7.32 -6.26
N GLY A 22 -2.97 8.38 -5.91
CA GLY A 22 -1.50 8.39 -5.88
C GLY A 22 -0.94 7.63 -4.68
N ILE A 23 -1.38 6.38 -4.52
CA ILE A 23 -1.09 5.49 -3.41
C ILE A 23 -0.24 4.34 -3.95
N HIS A 24 0.91 4.13 -3.34
CA HIS A 24 1.94 3.20 -3.81
C HIS A 24 2.28 2.18 -2.71
N PRO A 25 2.62 0.93 -3.06
CA PRO A 25 2.95 -0.10 -2.07
C PRO A 25 4.31 0.18 -1.41
N ALA A 26 4.35 0.19 -0.08
CA ALA A 26 5.58 0.25 0.71
C ALA A 26 6.04 -1.16 1.10
N ARG A 27 7.32 -1.30 1.45
CA ARG A 27 7.81 -2.53 2.09
C ARG A 27 7.33 -2.58 3.53
N ILE A 28 6.92 -3.75 4.02
CA ILE A 28 6.51 -3.98 5.40
C ILE A 28 7.39 -5.06 6.06
N TYR A 29 7.78 -4.80 7.30
CA TYR A 29 8.48 -5.75 8.17
C TYR A 29 7.73 -5.86 9.49
N ALA A 30 7.30 -7.06 9.87
CA ALA A 30 6.52 -7.31 11.07
C ALA A 30 7.35 -8.05 12.14
N VAL A 31 7.34 -7.55 13.38
CA VAL A 31 7.97 -8.18 14.54
C VAL A 31 6.93 -8.35 15.65
N LYS A 32 6.84 -9.56 16.23
CA LYS A 32 6.00 -9.82 17.40
C LYS A 32 6.88 -9.98 18.64
N ASN A 33 6.69 -9.11 19.63
CA ASN A 33 7.50 -9.11 20.84
C ASN A 33 6.64 -8.85 22.09
N ARG A 34 6.70 -9.75 23.09
CA ARG A 34 6.06 -9.60 24.43
C ARG A 34 4.63 -9.02 24.43
N GLY A 35 3.77 -9.46 23.51
CA GLY A 35 2.38 -8.99 23.42
C GLY A 35 2.17 -7.72 22.60
N LYS A 36 3.18 -7.29 21.83
CA LYS A 36 3.12 -6.19 20.85
C LYS A 36 3.39 -6.68 19.44
N LEU A 37 2.71 -6.09 18.45
CA LEU A 37 3.02 -6.21 17.03
C LEU A 37 3.62 -4.88 16.55
N GLU A 38 4.83 -4.93 16.01
CA GLU A 38 5.56 -3.80 15.48
C GLU A 38 5.65 -3.96 13.95
N PHE A 39 5.06 -3.02 13.20
CA PHE A 39 5.08 -3.01 11.74
C PHE A 39 5.91 -1.83 11.24
N THR A 40 7.11 -2.10 10.74
CA THR A 40 7.97 -1.10 10.11
C THR A 40 7.68 -1.05 8.62
N CYS A 41 7.06 0.04 8.18
CA CYS A 41 6.86 0.38 6.78
C CYS A 41 8.06 1.17 6.25
N SER A 42 8.54 0.88 5.04
CA SER A 42 9.66 1.56 4.39
C SER A 42 9.33 1.99 2.96
N THR A 43 9.60 3.25 2.63
CA THR A 43 9.50 3.79 1.26
C THR A 43 10.88 3.87 0.57
N HIS A 44 11.89 3.17 1.09
CA HIS A 44 13.25 3.21 0.57
C HIS A 44 13.33 2.73 -0.89
N GLY A 45 14.03 3.49 -1.74
CA GLY A 45 14.11 3.25 -3.18
C GLY A 45 12.96 3.85 -4.01
N MET A 46 11.90 4.38 -3.38
CA MET A 46 10.78 5.04 -4.09
C MET A 46 10.84 6.58 -4.00
N LYS A 47 11.86 7.11 -3.30
CA LYS A 47 12.15 8.55 -3.17
C LYS A 47 12.78 9.19 -4.42
N GLU A 48 13.00 8.43 -5.48
CA GLU A 48 13.27 8.97 -6.83
C GLU A 48 11.99 9.24 -7.61
N ILE A 49 10.86 8.63 -7.24
CA ILE A 49 9.55 8.78 -7.90
C ILE A 49 8.78 9.97 -7.32
N LEU A 50 8.98 10.28 -6.03
CA LEU A 50 8.37 11.43 -5.35
C LEU A 50 9.42 12.50 -5.06
N GLU A 51 9.07 13.76 -5.22
CA GLU A 51 10.01 14.88 -5.09
C GLU A 51 10.65 14.89 -3.69
N LYS A 52 11.95 15.20 -3.61
CA LYS A 52 12.74 15.10 -2.36
C LYS A 52 12.21 15.91 -1.16
N ASN A 53 11.27 16.83 -1.40
CA ASN A 53 10.64 17.71 -0.40
C ASN A 53 9.14 17.45 -0.18
N SER A 54 8.53 16.44 -0.81
CA SER A 54 7.12 16.10 -0.59
C SER A 54 6.90 15.48 0.79
N ASN A 55 5.82 15.88 1.47
CA ASN A 55 5.35 15.14 2.64
C ASN A 55 4.92 13.74 2.22
N LEU A 56 5.47 12.70 2.85
CA LEU A 56 5.00 11.33 2.70
C LEU A 56 4.03 11.01 3.84
N TYR A 57 2.88 10.46 3.47
CA TYR A 57 1.89 9.88 4.36
C TYR A 57 1.89 8.37 4.13
N ILE A 58 2.20 7.61 5.16
CA ILE A 58 2.33 6.15 5.13
C ILE A 58 1.19 5.58 5.98
N TYR A 59 0.50 4.58 5.45
CA TYR A 59 -0.71 4.00 6.02
C TYR A 59 -0.46 2.52 6.33
N LEU A 60 -0.77 2.10 7.55
CA LEU A 60 -0.89 0.68 7.88
C LEU A 60 -2.28 0.22 7.47
N CYS A 61 -2.35 -0.78 6.59
CA CYS A 61 -3.59 -1.42 6.17
C CYS A 61 -3.73 -2.80 6.83
N LYS A 62 -4.97 -3.18 7.11
CA LYS A 62 -5.37 -4.49 7.62
C LYS A 62 -6.55 -4.99 6.80
N ASN A 63 -6.45 -6.20 6.27
CA ASN A 63 -7.44 -6.82 5.37
C ASN A 63 -7.86 -5.85 4.24
N GLY A 64 -6.89 -5.14 3.64
CA GLY A 64 -7.12 -4.20 2.53
C GLY A 64 -7.79 -2.87 2.89
N THR A 65 -7.86 -2.48 4.16
CA THR A 65 -8.36 -1.16 4.60
C THR A 65 -7.34 -0.48 5.51
N GLY A 66 -7.07 0.82 5.30
CA GLY A 66 -6.21 1.60 6.19
C GLY A 66 -6.79 1.73 7.60
N ILE A 67 -5.95 1.51 8.62
CA ILE A 67 -6.33 1.58 10.04
C ILE A 67 -5.54 2.61 10.85
N ASP A 68 -4.36 3.03 10.37
CA ASP A 68 -3.53 4.07 11.01
C ASP A 68 -2.68 4.78 9.94
N MET A 69 -2.25 6.00 10.21
CA MET A 69 -1.41 6.82 9.33
C MET A 69 -0.33 7.57 10.10
N LYS A 70 0.89 7.56 9.54
CA LYS A 70 2.02 8.37 10.00
C LYS A 70 2.61 9.17 8.85
N SER A 71 3.11 10.36 9.16
CA SER A 71 3.73 11.26 8.19
C SER A 71 5.20 11.55 8.49
N ASN A 72 5.89 12.13 7.51
CA ASN A 72 7.18 12.83 7.69
C ASN A 72 8.40 11.94 8.02
N CYS A 73 8.43 10.66 7.60
CA CYS A 73 9.61 9.79 7.73
C CYS A 73 9.76 8.88 6.50
N GLN A 74 10.99 8.41 6.23
CA GLN A 74 11.27 7.41 5.17
C GLN A 74 10.89 5.99 5.60
N ASP A 75 11.05 5.72 6.90
CA ASP A 75 10.64 4.50 7.56
C ASP A 75 9.77 4.88 8.77
N VAL A 76 8.64 4.22 8.96
CA VAL A 76 7.75 4.42 10.12
C VAL A 76 7.41 3.09 10.76
N THR A 77 7.43 3.04 12.09
CA THR A 77 6.98 1.87 12.84
C THR A 77 5.62 2.15 13.48
N PHE A 78 4.64 1.33 13.14
CA PHE A 78 3.35 1.21 13.80
C PHE A 78 3.45 0.17 14.92
N ILE A 79 2.77 0.39 16.04
CA ILE A 79 2.82 -0.49 17.20
C ILE A 79 1.40 -0.76 17.67
N ILE A 80 0.98 -2.02 17.62
CA ILE A 80 -0.25 -2.50 18.26
C ILE A 80 0.17 -3.15 19.58
N ASP A 81 -0.23 -2.54 20.69
CA ASP A 81 -0.02 -3.05 22.05
C ASP A 81 -1.23 -3.89 22.51
N GLY A 82 -1.01 -4.81 23.45
CA GLY A 82 -2.09 -5.62 24.02
C GLY A 82 -2.81 -6.54 23.02
N ILE A 83 -2.08 -7.15 22.07
CA ILE A 83 -2.63 -7.95 20.95
C ILE A 83 -3.76 -8.90 21.41
N THR A 84 -4.92 -8.75 20.79
CA THR A 84 -6.12 -9.57 20.98
C THR A 84 -6.33 -10.56 19.82
N LYS A 85 -7.47 -11.28 19.80
CA LYS A 85 -7.85 -12.09 18.63
C LYS A 85 -8.28 -11.22 17.45
N ASP A 86 -8.90 -10.08 17.72
CA ASP A 86 -9.38 -9.15 16.69
C ASP A 86 -8.24 -8.59 15.84
N ASP A 87 -7.02 -8.51 16.38
CA ASP A 87 -5.79 -8.10 15.68
C ASP A 87 -5.27 -9.12 14.65
N THR A 88 -5.97 -10.24 14.45
CA THR A 88 -5.68 -11.16 13.34
C THR A 88 -6.06 -10.54 12.01
N GLY A 89 -5.20 -10.65 11.00
CA GLY A 89 -5.47 -10.21 9.63
C GLY A 89 -4.21 -10.14 8.79
N ASP A 90 -4.40 -9.91 7.50
CA ASP A 90 -3.30 -9.61 6.58
C ASP A 90 -2.96 -8.13 6.66
N TYR A 91 -1.69 -7.82 6.91
CA TYR A 91 -1.20 -6.44 7.07
C TYR A 91 -0.32 -6.04 5.90
N SER A 92 -0.52 -4.82 5.41
CA SER A 92 0.28 -4.20 4.34
C SER A 92 0.56 -2.73 4.65
N CYS A 93 1.53 -2.15 3.96
CA CYS A 93 1.84 -0.73 4.04
C CYS A 93 1.69 -0.10 2.65
N VAL A 94 1.05 1.07 2.60
CA VAL A 94 1.03 1.92 1.39
C VAL A 94 1.40 3.35 1.75
N PHE A 95 1.77 4.16 0.76
CA PHE A 95 2.13 5.56 0.97
C PHE A 95 1.66 6.47 -0.16
N SER A 96 1.50 7.75 0.15
CA SER A 96 1.14 8.79 -0.81
C SER A 96 1.81 10.12 -0.47
N SER A 97 1.96 10.97 -1.49
CA SER A 97 2.24 12.40 -1.32
C SER A 97 1.01 13.21 -0.85
N TYR A 98 -0.18 12.63 -0.91
CA TYR A 98 -1.43 13.23 -0.45
C TYR A 98 -1.91 12.61 0.87
N LYS A 99 -2.52 13.45 1.71
CA LYS A 99 -3.20 12.99 2.93
C LYS A 99 -4.61 12.52 2.58
N TYR A 100 -4.94 11.32 3.03
CA TYR A 100 -6.26 10.71 3.02
C TYR A 100 -6.64 10.31 4.46
N ASP A 101 -7.92 10.06 4.70
CA ASP A 101 -8.36 9.37 5.91
C ASP A 101 -8.07 7.87 5.79
N PRO A 102 -7.58 7.16 6.84
CA PRO A 102 -7.17 5.76 6.72
C PRO A 102 -8.27 4.84 6.17
N GLU A 103 -9.52 5.04 6.56
CA GLU A 103 -10.66 4.19 6.19
C GLU A 103 -10.97 4.20 4.67
N VAL A 104 -10.56 5.25 3.94
CA VAL A 104 -10.71 5.31 2.47
C VAL A 104 -9.50 4.74 1.72
N VAL A 105 -8.39 4.49 2.40
CA VAL A 105 -7.16 3.94 1.82
C VAL A 105 -7.27 2.42 1.63
N ARG A 106 -6.73 1.95 0.50
CA ARG A 106 -6.67 0.54 0.10
C ARG A 106 -5.21 0.16 -0.16
N GLY A 107 -4.84 -1.07 0.18
CA GLY A 107 -3.46 -1.58 0.14
C GLY A 107 -3.39 -3.07 0.40
#